data_AF-A0A1J5G1K0-F1
#
_entry.id   AF-A0A1J5G1K0-F1
#
_cell.length_a   1.000
_cell.length_b   1.000
_cell.length_c   1.000
_cell.angle_alpha   90.00
_cell.angle_beta   90.00
_cell.angle_gamma   90.00
#
_symmetry.space_group_name_H-M   'P 1'
#
loop_
_entity.id
_entity.type
_entity.pdbx_description
1 polymer ?
#
loop_
_entity_poly.entity_id
_entity_poly.type
_entity_poly.pdbx_seq_one_letter_code
_entity_poly.pdbx_strand_id
1 'polypeptide(L)'
;MKEFRFRLILILGAIALSLYLLWPTFQDYRNSKHTSEILSEKEKQIKEANPKISKDNLKDLLNIVEDSIKLADPSILENRQQRVKLGLDLQGGMRVVLEVNTAKLLEKIAKNPDDTFKKVLNDATAESNLSDESVVDIFGRIMNQRDIRISRYFGRITQDDDEILDKLKQDAEDAVARAMEIIRNRVDQYGVSEPSIQRQGTRRIIVELPGVAKEEEAKQLLQGTALLEFRLVKEPEFAYSVMERIDNVLAGKTLEDTTASDTTTAETASADTTLAENDTTQQQLSEEEFKKQHPFFAVVGLNTESGSADGYVLDKNKENVQRMLNRPDVQNAIPNNIEFLFSAKSFTTQDGQSFFTLYMVNKEPELTGGVITDAIATIDQMSSNWIVSMEMNGEGATQWARITGANVDKRIAIILDGVVFSAPVVRNKITGGRSQIEGMAGASEAKLLEIVLKAGALPAPVDIIEERTVGPSLGQDSINSGFMSALLGYIFVGAFMIFWYRKSGSIAALSLTFSVLFILGILAGFKATLTLPGIAGIILTIGMAVDANVLIFERIREELATGKTMKAAIDSGFAKAYSAIIDSNITTFFTGLILYQFGTGPIQGFALTLMIGIVASLFSALVIVRVMANMLVAKGVKLTIG
;
A
#
# COMPACT_ATOMS: atom_id res chain seq x y z
N MET A 1 5.27 -49.55 3.01
CA MET A 1 4.97 -48.32 2.24
C MET A 1 3.65 -47.63 2.64
N LYS A 2 2.54 -48.34 2.95
CA LYS A 2 1.27 -47.68 3.37
C LYS A 2 1.41 -46.81 4.64
N GLU A 3 2.21 -47.23 5.61
CA GLU A 3 2.45 -46.53 6.89
C GLU A 3 3.03 -45.10 6.76
N PHE A 4 3.76 -44.81 5.68
CA PHE A 4 4.42 -43.52 5.48
C PHE A 4 3.67 -42.58 4.53
N ARG A 5 2.62 -43.05 3.85
CA ARG A 5 1.97 -42.31 2.75
C ARG A 5 1.42 -40.97 3.21
N PHE A 6 0.71 -40.93 4.34
CA PHE A 6 0.12 -39.69 4.84
C PHE A 6 1.18 -38.63 5.17
N ARG A 7 2.23 -39.00 5.92
CA ARG A 7 3.31 -38.06 6.28
C ARG A 7 4.10 -37.61 5.05
N LEU A 8 4.33 -38.49 4.09
CA LEU A 8 5.02 -38.16 2.85
C LEU A 8 4.20 -37.19 1.98
N ILE A 9 2.89 -37.41 1.88
CA ILE A 9 1.97 -36.47 1.21
C ILE A 9 1.99 -35.10 1.90
N LEU A 10 1.99 -35.09 3.24
CA LEU A 10 2.05 -33.86 4.01
C LEU A 10 3.36 -33.09 3.76
N ILE A 11 4.51 -33.78 3.76
CA ILE A 11 5.82 -33.17 3.46
C ILE A 11 5.84 -32.61 2.02
N LEU A 12 5.41 -33.40 1.03
CA LEU A 12 5.37 -32.97 -0.36
C LEU A 12 4.41 -31.80 -0.57
N GLY A 13 3.25 -31.81 0.11
CA GLY A 13 2.29 -30.72 0.10
C GLY A 13 2.88 -29.44 0.68
N ALA A 14 3.61 -29.52 1.81
CA ALA A 14 4.28 -28.37 2.40
C ALA A 14 5.37 -27.80 1.47
N ILE A 15 6.19 -28.66 0.84
CA ILE A 15 7.22 -28.24 -0.13
C ILE A 15 6.57 -27.58 -1.34
N ALA A 16 5.54 -28.19 -1.92
CA ALA A 16 4.84 -27.65 -3.08
C ALA A 16 4.18 -26.30 -2.75
N LEU A 17 3.56 -26.17 -1.58
CA LEU A 17 2.98 -24.91 -1.12
C LEU A 17 4.06 -23.82 -0.96
N SER A 18 5.18 -24.13 -0.31
CA SER A 18 6.26 -23.13 -0.15
C SER A 18 6.88 -22.72 -1.49
N LEU A 19 7.05 -23.65 -2.43
CA LEU A 19 7.53 -23.33 -3.78
C LEU A 19 6.52 -22.49 -4.56
N TYR A 20 5.22 -22.78 -4.43
CA TYR A 20 4.15 -21.98 -5.03
C TYR A 20 4.15 -20.56 -4.48
N LEU A 21 4.25 -20.39 -3.16
CA LEU A 21 4.29 -19.08 -2.51
C LEU A 21 5.55 -18.28 -2.86
N LEU A 22 6.68 -18.95 -3.12
CA LEU A 22 7.93 -18.30 -3.53
C LEU A 22 8.03 -18.05 -5.03
N TRP A 23 7.14 -18.62 -5.85
CA TRP A 23 7.19 -18.51 -7.30
C TRP A 23 7.16 -17.05 -7.79
N PRO A 24 6.28 -16.16 -7.29
CA PRO A 24 6.29 -14.74 -7.68
C PRO A 24 7.60 -14.05 -7.33
N THR A 25 8.20 -14.37 -6.19
CA THR A 25 9.49 -13.82 -5.76
C THR A 25 10.61 -14.23 -6.71
N PHE A 26 10.62 -15.49 -7.16
CA PHE A 26 11.60 -15.97 -8.13
C PHE A 26 11.41 -15.31 -9.51
N GLN A 27 10.17 -15.12 -9.95
CA GLN A 27 9.86 -14.42 -11.19
C GLN A 27 10.28 -12.96 -11.15
N ASP A 28 9.96 -12.25 -10.06
CA ASP A 28 10.41 -10.85 -9.86
C ASP A 28 11.93 -10.73 -9.90
N TYR A 29 12.66 -11.65 -9.25
CA TYR A 29 14.12 -11.66 -9.31
C TYR A 29 14.64 -11.82 -10.75
N ARG A 30 14.07 -12.76 -11.51
CA ARG A 30 14.45 -12.98 -12.92
C ARG A 30 14.12 -11.78 -13.80
N ASN A 31 12.93 -11.20 -13.62
CA ASN A 31 12.45 -10.05 -14.36
C ASN A 31 13.33 -8.83 -14.05
N SER A 32 13.58 -8.55 -12.77
CA SER A 32 14.46 -7.45 -12.34
C SER A 32 15.86 -7.57 -12.93
N LYS A 33 16.42 -8.80 -12.99
CA LYS A 33 17.73 -9.03 -13.61
C LYS A 33 17.69 -8.72 -15.11
N HIS A 34 16.68 -9.24 -15.82
CA HIS A 34 16.52 -9.00 -17.25
C HIS A 34 16.31 -7.51 -17.58
N THR A 35 15.46 -6.82 -16.81
CA THR A 35 15.25 -5.36 -16.94
C THR A 35 16.55 -4.60 -16.68
N SER A 36 17.32 -4.96 -15.65
CA SER A 36 18.60 -4.30 -15.35
C SER A 36 19.65 -4.49 -16.45
N GLU A 37 19.67 -5.67 -17.09
CA GLU A 37 20.56 -5.95 -18.22
C GLU A 37 20.21 -5.07 -19.42
N ILE A 38 18.92 -5.01 -19.80
CA ILE A 38 18.42 -4.16 -20.90
C ILE A 38 18.72 -2.68 -20.61
N LEU A 39 18.47 -2.22 -19.38
CA LEU A 39 18.73 -0.84 -18.98
C LEU A 39 20.23 -0.51 -19.06
N SER A 40 21.10 -1.41 -18.63
CA SER A 40 22.56 -1.21 -18.72
C SER A 40 23.06 -1.15 -20.18
N GLU A 41 22.43 -1.92 -21.07
CA GLU A 41 22.74 -1.92 -22.50
C GLU A 41 22.24 -0.63 -23.17
N LYS A 42 21.02 -0.21 -22.84
CA LYS A 42 20.44 1.06 -23.30
C LYS A 42 21.20 2.27 -22.78
N GLU A 43 21.66 2.23 -21.53
CA GLU A 43 22.51 3.27 -20.95
C GLU A 43 23.81 3.44 -21.75
N LYS A 44 24.46 2.33 -22.11
CA LYS A 44 25.67 2.37 -22.96
C LYS A 44 25.36 2.96 -24.34
N GLN A 45 24.29 2.50 -24.99
CA GLN A 45 23.86 3.03 -26.30
C GLN A 45 23.58 4.53 -26.25
N ILE A 46 22.89 5.01 -25.21
CA ILE A 46 22.56 6.44 -25.04
C ILE A 46 23.82 7.27 -24.78
N LYS A 47 24.75 6.79 -23.94
CA LYS A 47 26.03 7.46 -23.66
C LYS A 47 26.95 7.51 -24.88
N GLU A 48 26.95 6.47 -25.72
CA GLU A 48 27.69 6.43 -26.97
C GLU A 48 27.11 7.40 -28.01
N ALA A 49 25.77 7.50 -28.10
CA ALA A 49 25.10 8.39 -29.03
C ALA A 49 25.15 9.88 -28.61
N ASN A 50 25.19 10.18 -27.30
CA ASN A 50 25.28 11.55 -26.79
C ASN A 50 26.21 11.68 -25.57
N PRO A 51 27.51 11.95 -25.79
CA PRO A 51 28.52 11.98 -24.72
C PRO A 51 28.35 13.11 -23.69
N LYS A 52 27.50 14.12 -23.96
CA LYS A 52 27.28 15.30 -23.08
C LYS A 52 25.91 15.30 -22.40
N ILE A 53 25.18 14.18 -22.41
CA ILE A 53 23.85 14.11 -21.79
C ILE A 53 23.92 14.39 -20.27
N SER A 54 23.00 15.22 -19.76
CA SER A 54 22.86 15.47 -18.32
C SER A 54 22.44 14.19 -17.60
N LYS A 55 22.88 14.03 -16.33
CA LYS A 55 22.50 12.86 -15.51
C LYS A 55 20.99 12.72 -15.33
N ASP A 56 20.28 13.85 -15.24
CA ASP A 56 18.83 13.86 -15.06
C ASP A 56 18.11 13.41 -16.35
N ASN A 57 18.49 13.96 -17.50
CA ASN A 57 17.92 13.55 -18.80
C ASN A 57 18.23 12.08 -19.14
N LEU A 58 19.41 11.58 -18.77
CA LEU A 58 19.75 10.16 -18.93
C LEU A 58 18.85 9.28 -18.05
N LYS A 59 18.63 9.70 -16.80
CA LYS A 59 17.74 8.99 -15.87
C LYS A 59 16.30 8.97 -16.40
N ASP A 60 15.82 10.08 -16.95
CA ASP A 60 14.48 10.17 -17.52
C ASP A 60 14.31 9.23 -18.72
N LEU A 61 15.30 9.15 -19.62
CA LEU A 61 15.27 8.22 -20.76
C LEU A 61 15.33 6.76 -20.30
N LEU A 62 16.14 6.44 -19.30
CA LEU A 62 16.21 5.09 -18.73
C LEU A 62 14.90 4.72 -18.02
N ASN A 63 14.26 5.65 -17.31
CA ASN A 63 12.94 5.44 -16.73
C ASN A 63 11.90 5.16 -17.81
N ILE A 64 11.90 5.89 -18.94
CA ILE A 64 11.00 5.60 -20.08
C ILE A 64 11.19 4.18 -20.60
N VAL A 65 12.44 3.73 -20.74
CA VAL A 65 12.75 2.35 -21.15
C VAL A 65 12.27 1.35 -20.09
N GLU A 66 12.53 1.62 -18.82
CA GLU A 66 12.09 0.76 -17.72
C GLU A 66 10.56 0.62 -17.69
N ASP A 67 9.86 1.74 -17.81
CA ASP A 67 8.40 1.79 -17.85
C ASP A 67 7.88 1.05 -19.07
N SER A 68 8.52 1.21 -20.24
CA SER A 68 8.15 0.47 -21.46
C SER A 68 8.27 -1.05 -21.29
N ILE A 69 9.28 -1.51 -20.54
CA ILE A 69 9.47 -2.93 -20.22
C ILE A 69 8.37 -3.41 -19.26
N LYS A 70 8.06 -2.62 -18.23
CA LYS A 70 6.95 -2.90 -17.28
C LYS A 70 5.58 -2.89 -17.96
N LEU A 71 5.39 -1.99 -18.93
CA LEU A 71 4.18 -1.83 -19.74
C LEU A 71 3.96 -3.00 -20.70
N ALA A 72 5.05 -3.54 -21.25
CA ALA A 72 5.01 -4.66 -22.18
C ALA A 72 4.62 -5.98 -21.49
N ASP A 73 5.00 -6.15 -20.21
CA ASP A 73 4.68 -7.35 -19.44
C ASP A 73 4.05 -7.01 -18.07
N PRO A 74 2.69 -6.98 -17.99
CA PRO A 74 1.96 -6.74 -16.75
C PRO A 74 2.30 -7.71 -15.62
N SER A 75 2.81 -8.91 -15.93
CA SER A 75 3.19 -9.88 -14.91
C SER A 75 4.37 -9.40 -14.07
N ILE A 76 5.19 -8.46 -14.56
CA ILE A 76 6.30 -7.89 -13.80
C ILE A 76 5.79 -7.16 -12.56
N LEU A 77 4.75 -6.34 -12.70
CA LEU A 77 4.17 -5.58 -11.59
C LEU A 77 3.43 -6.48 -10.60
N GLU A 78 2.68 -7.45 -11.11
CA GLU A 78 1.94 -8.40 -10.26
C GLU A 78 2.89 -9.28 -9.44
N ASN A 79 3.94 -9.83 -10.07
CA ASN A 79 4.96 -10.60 -9.37
C ASN A 79 5.67 -9.75 -8.31
N ARG A 80 5.89 -8.46 -8.61
CA ARG A 80 6.50 -7.53 -7.66
C ARG A 80 5.64 -7.30 -6.42
N GLN A 81 4.32 -7.17 -6.58
CA GLN A 81 3.39 -7.02 -5.45
C GLN A 81 3.25 -8.30 -4.61
N GLN A 82 3.44 -9.47 -5.21
CA GLN A 82 3.30 -10.78 -4.57
C GLN A 82 4.63 -11.35 -4.02
N ARG A 83 5.76 -10.66 -4.24
CA ARG A 83 7.07 -11.11 -3.73
C ARG A 83 7.20 -10.95 -2.22
N VAL A 84 8.22 -11.59 -1.65
CA VAL A 84 8.67 -11.30 -0.28
C VAL A 84 9.09 -9.83 -0.19
N LYS A 85 8.34 -9.06 0.59
CA LYS A 85 8.63 -7.64 0.82
C LYS A 85 9.94 -7.52 1.59
N LEU A 86 10.79 -6.58 1.19
CA LEU A 86 12.02 -6.28 1.91
C LEU A 86 11.79 -5.07 2.81
N GLY A 87 12.40 -5.08 3.99
CA GLY A 87 12.31 -3.98 4.94
C GLY A 87 13.15 -2.79 4.51
N LEU A 88 12.86 -1.65 5.15
CA LEU A 88 13.58 -0.40 4.91
C LEU A 88 15.10 -0.54 5.09
N ASP A 89 15.52 -1.33 6.08
CA ASP A 89 16.94 -1.62 6.35
C ASP A 89 17.65 -2.32 5.19
N LEU A 90 16.90 -2.97 4.29
CA LEU A 90 17.43 -3.70 3.13
C LEU A 90 17.26 -2.91 1.83
N GLN A 91 16.15 -2.18 1.66
CA GLN A 91 15.87 -1.40 0.44
C GLN A 91 16.48 0.02 0.49
N GLY A 92 16.74 0.53 1.69
CA GLY A 92 16.96 1.96 1.91
C GLY A 92 15.67 2.77 1.79
N GLY A 93 15.66 3.95 2.39
CA GLY A 93 14.53 4.88 2.40
C GLY A 93 14.32 5.50 3.79
N MET A 94 13.14 6.09 4.00
CA MET A 94 12.82 6.88 5.18
C MET A 94 11.68 6.24 5.98
N ARG A 95 11.87 6.10 7.30
CA ARG A 95 10.83 5.76 8.28
C ARG A 95 10.51 7.00 9.09
N VAL A 96 9.23 7.38 9.06
CA VAL A 96 8.72 8.53 9.81
C VAL A 96 7.62 8.04 10.74
N VAL A 97 7.70 8.38 12.02
CA VAL A 97 6.61 8.21 12.97
C VAL A 97 5.95 9.56 13.14
N LEU A 98 4.73 9.61 12.64
CA LEU A 98 3.86 10.76 12.63
C LEU A 98 2.87 10.66 13.79
N GLU A 99 2.58 11.76 14.47
CA GLU A 99 1.57 11.82 15.51
C GLU A 99 0.49 12.83 15.13
N VAL A 100 -0.75 12.37 15.15
CA VAL A 100 -1.90 13.25 14.92
C VAL A 100 -2.11 14.08 16.17
N ASN A 101 -2.04 15.41 16.01
CA ASN A 101 -2.15 16.33 17.13
C ASN A 101 -3.61 16.43 17.61
N THR A 102 -3.99 15.46 18.44
CA THR A 102 -5.33 15.36 19.05
C THR A 102 -5.61 16.53 20.00
N ALA A 103 -4.59 17.13 20.61
CA ALA A 103 -4.77 18.31 21.44
C ALA A 103 -5.26 19.52 20.63
N LYS A 104 -4.59 19.83 19.50
CA LYS A 104 -5.04 20.89 18.58
C LYS A 104 -6.41 20.59 17.99
N LEU A 105 -6.72 19.31 17.75
CA LEU A 105 -8.07 18.89 17.33
C LEU A 105 -9.13 19.25 18.38
N LEU A 106 -8.91 18.88 19.65
CA LEU A 106 -9.81 19.19 20.75
C LEU A 106 -9.99 20.71 20.93
N GLU A 107 -8.91 21.49 20.84
CA GLU A 107 -8.96 22.95 20.90
C GLU A 107 -9.82 23.53 19.78
N LYS A 108 -9.73 22.97 18.56
CA LYS A 108 -10.46 23.46 17.40
C LYS A 108 -11.95 23.07 17.41
N ILE A 109 -12.31 21.97 18.05
CA ILE A 109 -13.71 21.52 18.22
C ILE A 109 -14.38 22.22 19.41
N ALA A 110 -13.61 22.66 20.40
CA ALA A 110 -14.13 23.26 21.63
C ALA A 110 -14.88 24.58 21.37
N LYS A 111 -16.01 24.77 22.07
CA LYS A 111 -16.78 26.01 22.09
C LYS A 111 -16.15 26.98 23.09
N ASN A 112 -15.67 28.13 22.61
CA ASN A 112 -15.08 29.20 23.43
C ASN A 112 -14.00 28.71 24.42
N PRO A 113 -12.89 28.13 23.94
CA PRO A 113 -11.83 27.61 24.82
C PRO A 113 -11.20 28.73 25.66
N ASP A 114 -11.32 28.62 26.98
CA ASP A 114 -10.75 29.57 27.96
C ASP A 114 -9.38 29.10 28.50
N ASP A 115 -8.74 29.92 29.33
CA ASP A 115 -7.42 29.59 29.90
C ASP A 115 -7.45 28.33 30.78
N THR A 116 -8.61 28.00 31.35
CA THR A 116 -8.79 26.78 32.16
C THR A 116 -8.76 25.55 31.26
N PHE A 117 -9.51 25.58 30.16
CA PHE A 117 -9.49 24.53 29.14
C PHE A 117 -8.07 24.31 28.61
N LYS A 118 -7.36 25.39 28.23
CA LYS A 118 -5.99 25.29 27.71
C LYS A 118 -5.02 24.69 28.71
N LYS A 119 -5.14 25.01 29.99
CA LYS A 119 -4.33 24.39 31.06
C LYS A 119 -4.61 22.89 31.16
N VAL A 120 -5.87 22.49 31.21
CA VAL A 120 -6.26 21.07 31.30
C VAL A 120 -5.77 20.29 30.07
N LEU A 121 -5.90 20.87 28.88
CA LEU A 121 -5.44 20.26 27.64
C LEU A 121 -3.91 20.10 27.60
N ASN A 122 -3.17 21.10 28.07
CA ASN A 122 -1.71 21.04 28.17
C ASN A 122 -1.25 19.98 29.17
N ASP A 123 -1.90 19.90 30.35
CA ASP A 123 -1.63 18.88 31.36
C ASP A 123 -1.90 17.47 30.79
N ALA A 124 -3.03 17.29 30.10
CA ALA A 124 -3.37 16.03 29.44
C ALA A 124 -2.36 15.63 28.36
N THR A 125 -1.90 16.60 27.57
CA THR A 125 -0.88 16.37 26.53
C THR A 125 0.45 15.96 27.14
N ALA A 126 0.88 16.63 28.21
CA ALA A 126 2.12 16.31 28.90
C ALA A 126 2.10 14.89 29.51
N GLU A 127 0.98 14.49 30.10
CA GLU A 127 0.80 13.13 30.64
C GLU A 127 0.70 12.07 29.54
N SER A 128 0.09 12.41 28.39
CA SER A 128 0.05 11.53 27.22
C SER A 128 1.44 11.29 26.62
N ASN A 129 2.42 12.15 26.83
CA ASN A 129 3.78 11.90 26.33
C ASN A 129 4.52 10.84 27.15
N LEU A 130 4.02 10.52 28.35
CA LEU A 130 4.60 9.52 29.26
C LEU A 130 3.86 8.18 29.21
N SER A 131 2.69 8.11 28.58
CA SER A 131 1.83 6.92 28.52
C SER A 131 1.20 6.73 27.13
N ASP A 132 0.84 5.51 26.77
CA ASP A 132 0.12 5.23 25.51
C ASP A 132 -1.40 5.51 25.60
N GLU A 133 -1.87 6.09 26.71
CA GLU A 133 -3.27 6.47 26.91
C GLU A 133 -3.68 7.60 25.94
N SER A 134 -4.96 7.61 25.55
CA SER A 134 -5.49 8.64 24.66
C SER A 134 -5.52 10.00 25.35
N VAL A 135 -5.17 11.07 24.63
CA VAL A 135 -5.30 12.45 25.14
C VAL A 135 -6.75 12.73 25.58
N VAL A 136 -7.73 12.13 24.91
CA VAL A 136 -9.15 12.29 25.25
C VAL A 136 -9.49 11.66 26.60
N ASP A 137 -8.95 10.48 26.90
CA ASP A 137 -9.16 9.77 28.17
C ASP A 137 -8.54 10.54 29.33
N ILE A 138 -7.29 10.97 29.17
CA ILE A 138 -6.58 11.78 30.17
C ILE A 138 -7.30 13.12 30.37
N PHE A 139 -7.72 13.77 29.29
CA PHE A 139 -8.48 15.01 29.34
C PHE A 139 -9.79 14.85 30.14
N GLY A 140 -10.58 13.80 29.84
CA GLY A 140 -11.80 13.48 30.59
C GLY A 140 -11.55 13.24 32.07
N ARG A 141 -10.47 12.50 32.40
CA ARG A 141 -10.07 12.26 33.79
C ARG A 141 -9.69 13.55 34.51
N ILE A 142 -8.88 14.43 33.91
CA ILE A 142 -8.47 15.70 34.53
C ILE A 142 -9.67 16.64 34.70
N MET A 143 -10.59 16.68 33.72
CA MET A 143 -11.83 17.45 33.80
C MET A 143 -12.69 17.00 35.00
N ASN A 144 -12.88 15.69 35.15
CA ASN A 144 -13.61 15.10 36.28
C ASN A 144 -12.92 15.37 37.62
N GLN A 145 -11.59 15.26 37.69
CA GLN A 145 -10.82 15.55 38.91
C GLN A 145 -10.92 17.01 39.35
N ARG A 146 -11.08 17.94 38.41
CA ARG A 146 -11.21 19.38 38.68
C ARG A 146 -12.67 19.84 38.82
N ASP A 147 -13.63 18.92 38.81
CA ASP A 147 -15.07 19.20 38.87
C ASP A 147 -15.55 20.14 37.75
N ILE A 148 -14.97 19.99 36.55
CA ILE A 148 -15.31 20.78 35.36
C ILE A 148 -16.10 19.89 34.41
N ARG A 149 -17.35 20.26 34.12
CA ARG A 149 -18.18 19.56 33.14
C ARG A 149 -17.63 19.68 31.73
N ILE A 150 -17.56 18.55 31.02
CA ILE A 150 -17.10 18.50 29.63
C ILE A 150 -18.10 19.18 28.71
N SER A 151 -19.40 19.11 29.06
CA SER A 151 -20.51 19.81 28.42
C SER A 151 -20.35 21.33 28.29
N ARG A 152 -19.44 21.95 29.05
CA ARG A 152 -19.10 23.38 28.96
C ARG A 152 -18.42 23.73 27.64
N TYR A 153 -17.56 22.84 27.15
CA TYR A 153 -16.74 23.07 25.96
C TYR A 153 -17.22 22.24 24.76
N PHE A 154 -17.84 21.09 25.01
CA PHE A 154 -18.29 20.16 23.98
C PHE A 154 -19.78 19.82 24.15
N GLY A 155 -20.45 19.41 23.07
CA GLY A 155 -21.83 18.94 23.15
C GLY A 155 -22.87 20.00 23.55
N ARG A 156 -23.99 19.55 24.12
CA ARG A 156 -25.07 20.38 24.69
C ARG A 156 -24.99 20.33 26.22
N ILE A 157 -25.49 21.38 26.89
CA ILE A 157 -25.45 21.49 28.37
C ILE A 157 -26.14 20.31 29.07
N THR A 158 -27.09 19.65 28.42
CA THR A 158 -27.86 18.52 28.95
C THR A 158 -27.33 17.14 28.58
N GLN A 159 -26.29 17.06 27.74
CA GLN A 159 -25.67 15.76 27.39
C GLN A 159 -24.82 15.26 28.54
N ASP A 160 -24.72 13.94 28.64
CA ASP A 160 -23.87 13.28 29.62
C ASP A 160 -22.40 13.37 29.23
N ASP A 161 -21.53 13.53 30.21
CA ASP A 161 -20.10 13.75 29.96
C ASP A 161 -19.44 12.49 29.34
N ASP A 162 -19.95 11.29 29.65
CA ASP A 162 -19.48 10.02 29.07
C ASP A 162 -19.86 9.91 27.58
N GLU A 163 -21.09 10.29 27.21
CA GLU A 163 -21.53 10.33 25.79
C GLU A 163 -20.66 11.30 24.96
N ILE A 164 -20.31 12.44 25.56
CA ILE A 164 -19.42 13.42 24.93
C ILE A 164 -18.01 12.85 24.78
N LEU A 165 -17.47 12.19 25.81
CA LEU A 165 -16.16 11.56 25.76
C LEU A 165 -16.07 10.48 24.68
N ASP A 166 -17.08 9.62 24.58
CA ASP A 166 -17.12 8.58 23.54
C ASP A 166 -17.12 9.19 22.14
N LYS A 167 -17.88 10.27 21.94
CA LYS A 167 -17.84 11.02 20.68
C LYS A 167 -16.46 11.62 20.40
N LEU A 168 -15.81 12.24 21.39
CA LEU A 168 -14.47 12.83 21.22
C LEU A 168 -13.41 11.76 20.93
N LYS A 169 -13.55 10.56 21.51
CA LYS A 169 -12.69 9.41 21.18
C LYS A 169 -12.86 9.01 19.73
N GLN A 170 -14.10 8.86 19.29
CA GLN A 170 -14.40 8.54 17.90
C GLN A 170 -13.86 9.61 16.95
N ASP A 171 -14.02 10.89 17.27
CA ASP A 171 -13.49 12.01 16.48
C ASP A 171 -11.95 11.97 16.37
N ALA A 172 -11.27 11.58 17.45
CA ALA A 172 -9.82 11.40 17.48
C ALA A 172 -9.36 10.18 16.65
N GLU A 173 -10.07 9.05 16.73
CA GLU A 173 -9.80 7.88 15.88
C GLU A 173 -10.05 8.18 14.40
N ASP A 174 -11.15 8.85 14.08
CA ASP A 174 -11.48 9.32 12.74
C ASP A 174 -10.43 10.32 12.23
N ALA A 175 -9.85 11.16 13.10
CA ALA A 175 -8.74 12.04 12.73
C ALA A 175 -7.48 11.26 12.33
N VAL A 176 -7.16 10.17 13.03
CA VAL A 176 -6.05 9.28 12.67
C VAL A 176 -6.32 8.57 11.34
N ALA A 177 -7.54 8.05 11.14
CA ALA A 177 -7.94 7.45 9.88
C ALA A 177 -7.85 8.44 8.70
N ARG A 178 -8.32 9.68 8.90
CA ARG A 178 -8.21 10.78 7.93
C ARG A 178 -6.76 11.08 7.57
N ALA A 179 -5.90 11.24 8.58
CA ALA A 179 -4.48 11.49 8.37
C ALA A 179 -3.81 10.36 7.57
N MET A 180 -4.14 9.09 7.86
CA MET A 180 -3.61 7.95 7.11
C MET A 180 -4.02 7.98 5.63
N GLU A 181 -5.27 8.31 5.31
CA GLU A 181 -5.72 8.39 3.90
C GLU A 181 -5.06 9.57 3.17
N ILE A 182 -4.91 10.73 3.82
CA ILE A 182 -4.17 11.87 3.28
C ILE A 182 -2.73 11.46 2.96
N ILE A 183 -2.04 10.86 3.93
CA ILE A 183 -0.67 10.40 3.77
C ILE A 183 -0.56 9.39 2.63
N ARG A 184 -1.49 8.42 2.55
CA ARG A 184 -1.51 7.42 1.46
C ARG A 184 -1.56 8.09 0.10
N ASN A 185 -2.51 9.00 -0.10
CA ASN A 185 -2.66 9.69 -1.39
C ASN A 185 -1.41 10.48 -1.78
N ARG A 186 -0.79 11.19 -0.83
CA ARG A 186 0.42 11.98 -1.12
C ARG A 186 1.62 11.11 -1.43
N VAL A 187 1.75 9.99 -0.74
CA VAL A 187 2.83 9.04 -0.98
C VAL A 187 2.65 8.35 -2.33
N ASP A 188 1.42 8.02 -2.72
CA ASP A 188 1.09 7.48 -4.04
C ASP A 188 1.41 8.50 -5.14
N GLN A 189 1.10 9.79 -4.92
CA GLN A 189 1.47 10.88 -5.86
C GLN A 189 2.97 11.12 -5.96
N TYR A 190 3.72 10.92 -4.87
CA TYR A 190 5.18 11.03 -4.89
C TYR A 190 5.84 9.89 -5.68
N GLY A 191 5.10 8.81 -6.00
CA GLY A 191 5.60 7.68 -6.78
C GLY A 191 6.51 6.74 -5.98
N VAL A 192 6.30 6.66 -4.65
CA VAL A 192 7.03 5.69 -3.82
C VAL A 192 6.58 4.28 -4.17
N SER A 193 7.54 3.41 -4.47
CA SER A 193 7.25 2.00 -4.73
C SER A 193 6.99 1.26 -3.42
N GLU A 194 5.75 0.83 -3.17
CA GLU A 194 5.37 -0.04 -2.03
C GLU A 194 5.47 0.62 -0.64
N PRO A 195 4.82 1.79 -0.40
CA PRO A 195 4.83 2.40 0.92
C PRO A 195 4.11 1.54 1.97
N SER A 196 4.60 1.57 3.21
CA SER A 196 3.94 0.93 4.35
C SER A 196 3.42 2.02 5.30
N ILE A 197 2.10 2.14 5.40
CA ILE A 197 1.43 3.11 6.28
C ILE A 197 0.60 2.32 7.28
N GLN A 198 0.97 2.39 8.56
CA GLN A 198 0.36 1.60 9.62
C GLN A 198 0.07 2.46 10.85
N ARG A 199 -1.06 2.23 11.51
CA ARG A 199 -1.37 2.84 12.80
C ARG A 199 -0.48 2.21 13.89
N GLN A 200 0.15 3.02 14.72
CA GLN A 200 0.90 2.60 15.90
C GLN A 200 0.23 3.17 17.15
N GLY A 201 -0.30 2.29 18.00
CA GLY A 201 -1.05 2.71 19.19
C GLY A 201 -2.32 3.50 18.83
N THR A 202 -2.66 4.50 19.66
CA THR A 202 -3.91 5.25 19.54
C THR A 202 -3.84 6.43 18.57
N ARG A 203 -2.71 7.14 18.50
CA ARG A 203 -2.57 8.43 17.77
C ARG A 203 -1.39 8.54 16.81
N ARG A 204 -0.54 7.52 16.72
CA ARG A 204 0.65 7.54 15.85
C ARG A 204 0.43 6.76 14.57
N ILE A 205 1.11 7.18 13.52
CA ILE A 205 1.12 6.59 12.19
C ILE A 205 2.57 6.37 11.82
N ILE A 206 2.95 5.12 11.59
CA ILE A 206 4.26 4.77 11.02
C ILE A 206 4.11 4.83 9.51
N VAL A 207 5.00 5.58 8.87
CA VAL A 207 5.13 5.68 7.42
C VAL A 207 6.53 5.22 7.04
N GLU A 208 6.63 4.16 6.25
CA GLU A 208 7.88 3.68 5.68
C GLU A 208 7.83 3.90 4.17
N LEU A 209 8.76 4.71 3.69
CA LEU A 209 8.90 5.11 2.30
C LEU A 209 10.20 4.54 1.73
N PRO A 210 10.18 3.33 1.15
CA PRO A 210 11.37 2.74 0.56
C PRO A 210 11.81 3.50 -0.70
N GLY A 211 13.13 3.58 -0.91
CA GLY A 211 13.69 4.20 -2.12
C GLY A 211 13.58 5.73 -2.21
N VAL A 212 13.14 6.41 -1.15
CA VAL A 212 13.12 7.88 -1.10
C VAL A 212 14.55 8.42 -1.05
N ALA A 213 14.96 9.12 -2.11
CA ALA A 213 16.28 9.74 -2.21
C ALA A 213 16.32 11.17 -1.63
N LYS A 214 15.17 11.85 -1.53
CA LYS A 214 15.07 13.24 -1.08
C LYS A 214 14.17 13.33 0.14
N GLU A 215 14.79 13.26 1.31
CA GLU A 215 14.13 13.21 2.61
C GLU A 215 13.26 14.45 2.87
N GLU A 216 13.79 15.65 2.63
CA GLU A 216 13.09 16.91 2.93
C GLU A 216 11.83 17.11 2.08
N GLU A 217 11.84 16.72 0.81
CA GLU A 217 10.65 16.78 -0.04
C GLU A 217 9.56 15.82 0.48
N ALA A 218 9.95 14.59 0.84
CA ALA A 218 9.03 13.62 1.40
C ALA A 218 8.46 14.09 2.76
N LYS A 219 9.25 14.75 3.61
CA LYS A 219 8.75 15.33 4.88
C LYS A 219 7.69 16.40 4.65
N GLN A 220 7.95 17.34 3.75
CA GLN A 220 7.00 18.40 3.44
C GLN A 220 5.67 17.83 2.91
N LEU A 221 5.75 16.77 2.09
CA LEU A 221 4.56 16.06 1.64
C LEU A 221 3.80 15.41 2.80
N LEU A 222 4.49 14.76 3.74
CA LEU A 222 3.82 14.11 4.87
C LEU A 222 3.19 15.12 5.86
N GLN A 223 3.80 16.30 6.05
CA GLN A 223 3.34 17.32 7.01
C GLN A 223 2.33 18.32 6.44
N GLY A 224 2.15 18.39 5.12
CA GLY A 224 1.23 19.34 4.49
C GLY A 224 -0.20 19.26 5.03
N THR A 225 -0.96 20.34 4.98
CA THR A 225 -2.40 20.31 5.29
C THR A 225 -3.18 19.82 4.08
N ALA A 226 -4.14 18.91 4.28
CA ALA A 226 -4.96 18.43 3.18
C ALA A 226 -5.90 19.53 2.68
N LEU A 227 -6.01 19.67 1.36
CA LEU A 227 -6.87 20.66 0.71
C LEU A 227 -8.00 19.95 -0.02
N LEU A 228 -9.22 20.11 0.50
CA LEU A 228 -10.44 19.64 -0.14
C LEU A 228 -11.03 20.76 -1.00
N GLU A 229 -11.35 20.42 -2.24
CA GLU A 229 -11.83 21.36 -3.25
C GLU A 229 -13.01 20.77 -4.00
N PHE A 230 -13.95 21.63 -4.36
CA PHE A 230 -15.05 21.33 -5.26
C PHE A 230 -14.80 22.10 -6.56
N ARG A 231 -14.64 21.37 -7.66
CA ARG A 231 -14.37 21.97 -8.97
C ARG A 231 -15.39 21.47 -10.00
N LEU A 232 -15.84 22.34 -10.89
CA LEU A 232 -16.73 21.93 -11.98
C LEU A 232 -15.98 21.08 -12.99
N VAL A 233 -16.59 19.98 -13.41
CA VAL A 233 -16.12 19.16 -14.53
C VAL A 233 -16.57 19.80 -15.83
N LYS A 234 -15.68 19.86 -16.83
CA LYS A 234 -15.99 20.44 -18.13
C LYS A 234 -16.99 19.59 -18.92
N GLU A 235 -17.77 20.27 -19.74
CA GLU A 235 -18.76 19.65 -20.61
C GLU A 235 -18.08 18.83 -21.73
N PRO A 236 -18.74 17.77 -22.22
CA PRO A 236 -18.11 16.83 -23.14
C PRO A 236 -17.56 17.47 -24.41
N GLU A 237 -18.34 18.33 -25.06
CA GLU A 237 -17.97 19.00 -26.32
C GLU A 237 -16.65 19.79 -26.18
N PHE A 238 -16.55 20.59 -25.13
CA PHE A 238 -15.34 21.36 -24.84
C PHE A 238 -14.16 20.43 -24.52
N ALA A 239 -14.39 19.40 -23.70
CA ALA A 239 -13.34 18.49 -23.29
C ALA A 239 -12.75 17.69 -24.46
N TYR A 240 -13.59 17.19 -25.36
CA TYR A 240 -13.12 16.51 -26.58
C TYR A 240 -12.26 17.42 -27.45
N SER A 241 -12.67 18.69 -27.65
CA SER A 241 -11.91 19.64 -28.47
C SER A 241 -10.49 19.90 -27.93
N VAL A 242 -10.34 19.94 -26.60
CA VAL A 242 -9.03 20.12 -25.97
C VAL A 242 -8.21 18.83 -26.06
N MET A 243 -8.80 17.66 -25.80
CA MET A 243 -8.08 16.39 -25.94
C MET A 243 -7.59 16.16 -27.37
N GLU A 244 -8.36 16.57 -28.38
CA GLU A 244 -7.95 16.53 -29.78
C GLU A 244 -6.77 17.46 -30.07
N ARG A 245 -6.75 18.68 -29.50
CA ARG A 245 -5.60 19.58 -29.61
C ARG A 245 -4.34 18.96 -28.99
N ILE A 246 -4.48 18.33 -27.82
CA ILE A 246 -3.38 17.63 -27.14
C ILE A 246 -2.85 16.50 -28.03
N ASP A 247 -3.75 15.69 -28.58
CA ASP A 247 -3.41 14.59 -29.48
C ASP A 247 -2.67 15.07 -30.74
N ASN A 248 -3.14 16.15 -31.37
CA ASN A 248 -2.50 16.75 -32.54
C ASN A 248 -1.10 17.31 -32.25
N VAL A 249 -0.90 17.94 -31.08
CA VAL A 249 0.42 18.44 -30.64
C VAL A 249 1.37 17.27 -30.37
N LEU A 250 0.89 16.19 -29.76
CA LEU A 250 1.67 14.99 -29.53
C LEU A 250 2.03 14.27 -30.85
N ALA A 251 1.14 14.31 -31.85
CA ALA A 251 1.35 13.78 -33.19
C ALA A 251 2.25 14.66 -34.09
N GLY A 252 2.62 15.86 -33.63
CA GLY A 252 3.46 16.80 -34.38
C GLY A 252 2.74 17.51 -35.53
N LYS A 253 1.40 17.58 -35.51
CA LYS A 253 0.59 18.35 -36.46
C LYS A 253 0.54 19.82 -36.06
N THR A 254 0.56 20.74 -37.02
CA THR A 254 0.39 22.18 -36.77
C THR A 254 -1.03 22.46 -36.27
N LEU A 255 -1.14 23.20 -35.16
CA LEU A 255 -2.40 23.67 -34.60
C LEU A 255 -3.09 24.61 -35.59
N GLU A 256 -4.22 24.21 -36.16
CA GLU A 256 -5.14 25.14 -36.82
C GLU A 256 -5.97 25.86 -35.76
N ASP A 257 -5.92 27.20 -35.78
CA ASP A 257 -6.59 28.08 -34.83
C ASP A 257 -8.10 28.16 -35.13
N THR A 258 -8.91 27.45 -34.36
CA THR A 258 -10.38 27.50 -34.44
C THR A 258 -11.01 28.40 -33.37
N THR A 259 -10.26 29.30 -32.73
CA THR A 259 -10.80 30.17 -31.67
C THR A 259 -11.53 31.44 -32.17
N ALA A 260 -12.37 31.30 -33.20
CA ALA A 260 -13.30 32.34 -33.63
C ALA A 260 -14.70 31.77 -33.91
N SER A 261 -15.46 31.50 -32.86
CA SER A 261 -16.93 31.56 -32.92
C SER A 261 -17.48 31.76 -31.51
N ASP A 262 -17.47 33.02 -31.09
CA ASP A 262 -18.46 33.51 -30.14
C ASP A 262 -19.00 34.86 -30.66
N THR A 263 -20.33 34.95 -30.64
CA THR A 263 -21.21 36.11 -30.89
C THR A 263 -21.78 36.35 -32.31
N THR A 264 -23.13 36.38 -32.33
CA THR A 264 -24.09 36.92 -33.33
C THR A 264 -24.41 36.06 -34.57
N THR A 265 -25.53 35.33 -34.54
CA THR A 265 -26.85 35.74 -35.10
C THR A 265 -27.81 34.54 -35.03
N ALA A 266 -28.94 34.73 -34.35
CA ALA A 266 -30.09 33.85 -34.49
C ALA A 266 -30.81 34.22 -35.79
N GLU A 267 -30.91 33.29 -36.75
CA GLU A 267 -32.13 32.98 -37.52
C GLU A 267 -31.86 31.93 -38.63
N THR A 268 -32.57 30.81 -38.50
CA THR A 268 -33.13 29.97 -39.57
C THR A 268 -32.20 29.25 -40.55
N ALA A 269 -31.86 28.00 -40.22
CA ALA A 269 -31.82 26.90 -41.20
C ALA A 269 -32.03 25.55 -40.49
N SER A 270 -33.21 24.98 -40.70
CA SER A 270 -33.52 23.58 -40.41
C SER A 270 -32.83 22.67 -41.44
N ALA A 271 -32.55 21.42 -41.03
CA ALA A 271 -31.85 20.33 -41.75
C ALA A 271 -30.32 20.50 -41.76
N ASP A 272 -29.50 19.58 -41.25
CA ASP A 272 -29.58 18.12 -41.35
C ASP A 272 -28.70 17.53 -40.24
N THR A 273 -29.28 16.79 -39.29
CA THR A 273 -28.53 16.03 -38.27
C THR A 273 -28.78 14.55 -38.50
N THR A 274 -28.14 14.02 -39.53
CA THR A 274 -27.92 12.59 -39.74
C THR A 274 -26.43 12.32 -39.78
N LEU A 275 -25.80 12.21 -38.61
CA LEU A 275 -24.57 11.44 -38.47
C LEU A 275 -24.93 10.07 -37.88
N ALA A 276 -25.70 9.33 -38.66
CA ALA A 276 -25.81 7.88 -38.60
C ALA A 276 -26.47 7.42 -39.91
N GLU A 277 -25.65 7.08 -40.91
CA GLU A 277 -25.81 5.85 -41.69
C GLU A 277 -24.69 5.75 -42.75
N ASN A 278 -23.93 4.66 -42.63
CA ASN A 278 -23.20 3.98 -43.70
C ASN A 278 -22.16 4.78 -44.50
N ASP A 279 -20.93 4.82 -43.98
CA ASP A 279 -19.75 4.75 -44.84
C ASP A 279 -18.91 3.52 -44.45
N THR A 280 -19.20 2.38 -45.09
CA THR A 280 -18.47 1.12 -45.00
C THR A 280 -17.10 1.16 -45.71
N THR A 281 -16.37 2.27 -45.54
CA THR A 281 -15.03 2.43 -46.08
C THR A 281 -14.06 3.05 -45.07
N GLN A 282 -14.13 2.63 -43.80
CA GLN A 282 -12.99 2.78 -42.91
C GLN A 282 -12.03 1.62 -43.16
N GLN A 283 -10.94 1.88 -43.88
CA GLN A 283 -9.73 1.09 -43.69
C GLN A 283 -9.45 1.07 -42.19
N GLN A 284 -9.56 -0.10 -41.56
CA GLN A 284 -9.06 -0.30 -40.20
C GLN A 284 -7.57 0.03 -40.24
N LEU A 285 -7.22 1.24 -39.81
CA LEU A 285 -5.85 1.64 -39.55
C LEU A 285 -5.23 0.55 -38.69
N SER A 286 -4.04 0.09 -39.05
CA SER A 286 -3.33 -0.86 -38.19
C SER A 286 -3.08 -0.23 -36.81
N GLU A 287 -3.01 -1.04 -35.76
CA GLU A 287 -2.85 -0.54 -34.38
C GLU A 287 -1.62 0.37 -34.21
N GLU A 288 -0.58 0.13 -35.01
CA GLU A 288 0.63 0.97 -35.07
C GLU A 288 0.41 2.30 -35.80
N GLU A 289 -0.36 2.32 -36.89
CA GLU A 289 -0.71 3.55 -37.61
C GLU A 289 -1.61 4.44 -36.77
N PHE A 290 -2.56 3.86 -36.03
CA PHE A 290 -3.41 4.59 -35.10
C PHE A 290 -2.59 5.24 -33.98
N LYS A 291 -1.68 4.48 -33.34
CA LYS A 291 -0.78 5.01 -32.29
C LYS A 291 0.08 6.18 -32.77
N LYS A 292 0.48 6.16 -34.04
CA LYS A 292 1.29 7.23 -34.64
C LYS A 292 0.47 8.47 -34.98
N GLN A 293 -0.78 8.30 -35.37
CA GLN A 293 -1.68 9.41 -35.73
C GLN A 293 -2.40 10.03 -34.53
N HIS A 294 -2.68 9.20 -33.50
CA HIS A 294 -3.43 9.55 -32.30
C HIS A 294 -2.73 9.06 -31.01
N PRO A 295 -1.56 9.63 -30.67
CA PRO A 295 -0.75 9.18 -29.54
C PRO A 295 -1.41 9.37 -28.18
N PHE A 296 -2.32 10.35 -28.01
CA PHE A 296 -3.04 10.57 -26.76
C PHE A 296 -4.22 9.59 -26.62
N PHE A 297 -5.05 9.48 -27.66
CA PHE A 297 -6.21 8.57 -27.64
C PHE A 297 -5.83 7.09 -27.69
N ALA A 298 -4.61 6.77 -28.09
CA ALA A 298 -4.09 5.40 -27.97
C ALA A 298 -3.87 4.95 -26.52
N VAL A 299 -3.70 5.89 -25.58
CA VAL A 299 -3.49 5.58 -24.15
C VAL A 299 -4.64 6.03 -23.26
N VAL A 300 -5.40 7.04 -23.68
CA VAL A 300 -6.62 7.52 -23.02
C VAL A 300 -7.82 7.08 -23.87
N GLY A 301 -8.51 6.03 -23.41
CA GLY A 301 -9.75 5.58 -24.03
C GLY A 301 -10.89 6.53 -23.71
N LEU A 302 -11.82 6.74 -24.63
CA LEU A 302 -13.03 7.51 -24.39
C LEU A 302 -14.24 6.60 -24.46
N ASN A 303 -15.20 6.80 -23.56
CA ASN A 303 -16.52 6.19 -23.71
C ASN A 303 -17.44 7.22 -24.37
N THR A 304 -17.62 7.11 -25.68
CA THR A 304 -18.50 8.00 -26.44
C THR A 304 -19.98 7.72 -26.20
N GLU A 305 -20.32 6.57 -25.60
CA GLU A 305 -21.72 6.16 -25.34
C GLU A 305 -22.26 6.68 -24.00
N SER A 306 -21.40 7.02 -23.03
CA SER A 306 -21.84 7.45 -21.69
C SER A 306 -22.25 8.93 -21.61
N GLY A 307 -22.10 9.69 -22.70
CA GLY A 307 -22.38 11.13 -22.72
C GLY A 307 -21.42 11.97 -21.86
N SER A 308 -20.29 11.40 -21.44
CA SER A 308 -19.24 12.05 -20.64
C SER A 308 -17.91 12.02 -21.37
N ALA A 309 -17.19 13.14 -21.45
CA ALA A 309 -15.83 13.18 -22.00
C ALA A 309 -14.77 12.76 -20.97
N ASP A 310 -15.05 11.70 -20.22
CA ASP A 310 -14.12 11.15 -19.25
C ASP A 310 -13.09 10.28 -19.98
N GLY A 311 -11.80 10.49 -19.68
CA GLY A 311 -10.73 9.65 -20.19
C GLY A 311 -10.55 8.41 -19.33
N TYR A 312 -10.52 7.22 -19.92
CA TYR A 312 -10.24 5.97 -19.24
C TYR A 312 -8.82 5.54 -19.52
N VAL A 313 -8.00 5.53 -18.48
CA VAL A 313 -6.57 5.23 -18.57
C VAL A 313 -6.29 3.95 -17.81
N LEU A 314 -5.75 2.95 -18.50
CA LEU A 314 -5.27 1.73 -17.84
C LEU A 314 -4.25 2.09 -16.74
N ASP A 315 -4.31 1.41 -15.60
CA ASP A 315 -3.41 1.64 -14.45
C ASP A 315 -1.93 1.75 -14.89
N LYS A 316 -1.48 0.80 -15.72
CA LYS A 316 -0.14 0.77 -16.33
C LYS A 316 0.25 2.03 -17.12
N ASN A 317 -0.72 2.74 -17.71
CA ASN A 317 -0.48 3.91 -18.57
C ASN A 317 -0.58 5.24 -17.80
N LYS A 318 -0.99 5.24 -16.53
CA LYS A 318 -1.24 6.45 -15.74
C LYS A 318 -0.04 7.41 -15.73
N GLU A 319 1.16 6.90 -15.42
CA GLU A 319 2.40 7.70 -15.40
C GLU A 319 2.81 8.22 -16.78
N ASN A 320 2.53 7.45 -17.84
CA ASN A 320 2.80 7.89 -19.21
C ASN A 320 1.91 9.08 -19.58
N VAL A 321 0.60 8.97 -19.32
CA VAL A 321 -0.35 10.07 -19.56
C VAL A 321 0.01 11.32 -18.74
N GLN A 322 0.39 11.16 -17.47
CA GLN A 322 0.82 12.28 -16.64
C GLN A 322 2.07 12.98 -17.22
N ARG A 323 3.04 12.22 -17.73
CA ARG A 323 4.21 12.79 -18.42
C ARG A 323 3.85 13.50 -19.71
N MET A 324 2.95 12.93 -20.51
CA MET A 324 2.44 13.57 -21.74
C MET A 324 1.79 14.92 -21.42
N LEU A 325 0.92 14.96 -20.41
CA LEU A 325 0.25 16.18 -19.96
C LEU A 325 1.23 17.21 -19.41
N ASN A 326 2.32 16.79 -18.76
CA ASN A 326 3.34 17.69 -18.22
C ASN A 326 4.35 18.23 -19.25
N ARG A 327 4.25 17.83 -20.52
CA ARG A 327 5.15 18.31 -21.58
C ARG A 327 4.90 19.81 -21.84
N PRO A 328 5.93 20.68 -21.95
CA PRO A 328 5.73 22.13 -22.04
C PRO A 328 4.87 22.60 -23.22
N ASP A 329 4.96 21.92 -24.36
CA ASP A 329 4.18 22.18 -25.56
C ASP A 329 2.72 21.72 -25.44
N VAL A 330 2.45 20.62 -24.72
CA VAL A 330 1.09 20.18 -24.37
C VAL A 330 0.46 21.14 -23.37
N GLN A 331 1.22 21.58 -22.37
CA GLN A 331 0.76 22.60 -21.41
C GLN A 331 0.35 23.91 -22.10
N ASN A 332 1.05 24.33 -23.15
CA ASN A 332 0.66 25.51 -23.94
C ASN A 332 -0.62 25.30 -24.77
N ALA A 333 -0.95 24.05 -25.12
CA ALA A 333 -2.17 23.71 -25.85
C ALA A 333 -3.41 23.61 -24.94
N ILE A 334 -3.18 23.45 -23.62
CA ILE A 334 -4.22 23.39 -22.60
C ILE A 334 -4.62 24.82 -22.19
N PRO A 335 -5.90 25.19 -22.26
CA PRO A 335 -6.37 26.48 -21.75
C PRO A 335 -6.01 26.70 -20.26
N ASN A 336 -5.59 27.92 -19.91
CA ASN A 336 -5.13 28.24 -18.55
C ASN A 336 -6.17 28.04 -17.43
N ASN A 337 -7.46 27.96 -17.77
CA ASN A 337 -8.56 27.84 -16.81
C ASN A 337 -8.96 26.37 -16.51
N ILE A 338 -8.26 25.38 -17.08
CA ILE A 338 -8.55 23.96 -16.87
C ILE A 338 -7.35 23.18 -16.35
N GLU A 339 -7.65 22.03 -15.76
CA GLU A 339 -6.67 21.08 -15.27
C GLU A 339 -7.20 19.64 -15.45
N PHE A 340 -6.30 18.71 -15.73
CA PHE A 340 -6.61 17.29 -15.83
C PHE A 340 -6.24 16.59 -14.53
N LEU A 341 -7.19 15.94 -13.89
CA LEU A 341 -7.00 15.23 -12.63
C LEU A 341 -7.47 13.78 -12.74
N PHE A 342 -6.71 12.86 -12.14
CA PHE A 342 -7.08 11.45 -12.08
C PHE A 342 -8.02 11.14 -10.93
N SER A 343 -8.81 10.08 -11.08
CA SER A 343 -9.57 9.48 -9.99
C SER A 343 -8.64 8.96 -8.89
N ALA A 344 -9.06 9.04 -7.64
CA ALA A 344 -8.31 8.54 -6.50
C ALA A 344 -8.21 7.01 -6.51
N LYS A 345 -9.26 6.34 -7.02
CA LYS A 345 -9.31 4.88 -7.17
C LYS A 345 -9.46 4.49 -8.62
N SER A 346 -8.88 3.35 -8.96
CA SER A 346 -9.20 2.65 -10.19
C SER A 346 -10.48 1.83 -10.02
N PHE A 347 -11.19 1.61 -11.11
CA PHE A 347 -12.27 0.64 -11.18
C PHE A 347 -11.81 -0.53 -12.05
N THR A 348 -12.24 -1.74 -11.69
CA THR A 348 -11.87 -2.97 -12.40
C THR A 348 -13.02 -3.39 -13.29
N THR A 349 -12.75 -3.60 -14.58
CA THR A 349 -13.73 -4.15 -15.52
C THR A 349 -13.93 -5.65 -15.29
N GLN A 350 -14.98 -6.23 -15.89
CA GLN A 350 -15.27 -7.67 -15.79
C GLN A 350 -14.09 -8.54 -16.28
N ASP A 351 -13.26 -8.00 -17.18
CA ASP A 351 -12.06 -8.65 -17.72
C ASP A 351 -10.83 -8.57 -16.79
N GLY A 352 -10.99 -8.03 -15.58
CA GLY A 352 -9.92 -7.93 -14.58
C GLY A 352 -8.93 -6.80 -14.81
N GLN A 353 -9.17 -5.89 -15.77
CA GLN A 353 -8.31 -4.74 -16.02
C GLN A 353 -8.75 -3.54 -15.19
N SER A 354 -7.77 -2.87 -14.56
CA SER A 354 -8.01 -1.68 -13.73
C SER A 354 -7.77 -0.39 -14.51
N PHE A 355 -8.73 0.53 -14.45
CA PHE A 355 -8.69 1.82 -15.12
C PHE A 355 -8.85 2.97 -14.12
N PHE A 356 -8.09 4.04 -14.32
CA PHE A 356 -8.32 5.34 -13.71
C PHE A 356 -9.15 6.21 -14.64
N THR A 357 -10.01 7.04 -14.05
CA THR A 357 -10.76 8.04 -14.79
C THR A 357 -9.99 9.35 -14.78
N LEU A 358 -9.80 9.96 -15.94
CA LEU A 358 -9.17 11.26 -16.15
C LEU A 358 -10.27 12.29 -16.36
N TYR A 359 -10.42 13.20 -15.40
CA TYR A 359 -11.38 14.28 -15.42
C TYR A 359 -10.73 15.57 -15.89
N MET A 360 -11.45 16.32 -16.70
CA MET A 360 -11.12 17.72 -17.01
C MET A 360 -11.94 18.63 -16.11
N VAL A 361 -11.27 19.38 -15.25
CA VAL A 361 -11.91 20.26 -14.26
C VAL A 361 -11.48 21.71 -14.43
N ASN A 362 -12.23 22.64 -13.84
CA ASN A 362 -11.76 24.01 -13.64
C ASN A 362 -10.46 24.01 -12.83
N LYS A 363 -9.53 24.91 -13.17
CA LYS A 363 -8.28 25.08 -12.41
C LYS A 363 -8.52 25.77 -11.06
N GLU A 364 -9.44 26.73 -11.03
CA GLU A 364 -9.83 27.41 -9.79
C GLU A 364 -10.98 26.64 -9.11
N PRO A 365 -10.94 26.47 -7.77
CA PRO A 365 -12.00 25.80 -7.03
C PRO A 365 -13.22 26.71 -6.84
N GLU A 366 -14.41 26.13 -7.01
CA GLU A 366 -15.68 26.83 -6.76
C GLU A 366 -15.96 26.96 -5.26
N LEU A 367 -15.53 25.95 -4.50
CA LEU A 367 -15.69 25.90 -3.05
C LEU A 367 -14.55 25.07 -2.45
N THR A 368 -14.14 25.40 -1.23
CA THR A 368 -13.14 24.63 -0.47
C THR A 368 -13.77 23.96 0.75
N GLY A 369 -13.11 22.92 1.27
CA GLY A 369 -13.64 22.08 2.35
C GLY A 369 -13.85 22.77 3.69
N GLY A 370 -13.29 23.97 3.90
CA GLY A 370 -13.40 24.70 5.16
C GLY A 370 -14.82 25.09 5.57
N VAL A 371 -15.80 24.96 4.66
CA VAL A 371 -17.22 25.23 4.95
C VAL A 371 -18.02 23.99 5.35
N ILE A 372 -17.44 22.80 5.24
CA ILE A 372 -18.09 21.54 5.64
C ILE A 372 -18.04 21.44 7.16
N THR A 373 -19.18 21.12 7.78
CA THR A 373 -19.28 20.95 9.23
C THR A 373 -19.38 19.49 9.63
N ASP A 374 -20.02 18.66 8.80
CA ASP A 374 -20.14 17.23 9.05
C ASP A 374 -20.35 16.45 7.73
N ALA A 375 -20.00 15.17 7.74
CA ALA A 375 -20.32 14.23 6.68
C ALA A 375 -20.55 12.84 7.25
N ILE A 376 -21.60 12.13 6.81
CA ILE A 376 -21.99 10.83 7.35
C ILE A 376 -22.33 9.88 6.19
N ALA A 377 -21.66 8.73 6.14
CA ALA A 377 -22.08 7.62 5.28
C ALA A 377 -23.28 6.89 5.90
N THR A 378 -24.39 6.81 5.17
CA THR A 378 -25.59 6.08 5.59
C THR A 378 -26.17 5.31 4.42
N ILE A 379 -27.01 4.33 4.71
CA ILE A 379 -27.84 3.69 3.69
C ILE A 379 -29.08 4.55 3.52
N ASP A 380 -29.42 4.87 2.28
CA ASP A 380 -30.70 5.48 1.95
C ASP A 380 -31.82 4.45 2.15
N GLN A 381 -32.81 4.79 2.97
CA GLN A 381 -33.91 3.88 3.34
C GLN A 381 -34.82 3.54 2.15
N MET A 382 -34.84 4.39 1.12
CA MET A 382 -35.70 4.18 -0.05
C MET A 382 -35.02 3.34 -1.12
N SER A 383 -33.77 3.67 -1.48
CA SER A 383 -33.04 2.98 -2.55
C SER A 383 -32.20 1.79 -2.08
N SER A 384 -31.99 1.63 -0.76
CA SER A 384 -31.01 0.70 -0.17
C SER A 384 -29.58 0.89 -0.68
N ASN A 385 -29.29 2.01 -1.35
CA ASN A 385 -27.96 2.37 -1.80
C ASN A 385 -27.21 3.12 -0.69
N TRP A 386 -25.89 3.01 -0.70
CA TRP A 386 -25.06 3.85 0.15
C TRP A 386 -25.09 5.29 -0.37
N ILE A 387 -25.27 6.24 0.55
CA ILE A 387 -25.19 7.68 0.30
C ILE A 387 -24.28 8.35 1.34
N VAL A 388 -23.64 9.45 0.97
CA VAL A 388 -22.95 10.31 1.93
C VAL A 388 -23.73 11.61 2.07
N SER A 389 -24.25 11.85 3.28
CA SER A 389 -24.89 13.11 3.64
C SER A 389 -23.82 14.08 4.11
N MET A 390 -23.76 15.26 3.49
CA MET A 390 -22.81 16.33 3.82
C MET A 390 -23.56 17.56 4.33
N GLU A 391 -23.09 18.13 5.44
CA GLU A 391 -23.60 19.36 6.03
C GLU A 391 -22.56 20.49 5.95
N MET A 392 -23.05 21.71 5.75
CA MET A 392 -22.23 22.92 5.65
C MET A 392 -22.66 24.00 6.64
N ASN A 393 -21.74 24.92 6.94
CA ASN A 393 -22.07 26.14 7.67
C ASN A 393 -22.91 27.11 6.82
N GLY A 394 -23.43 28.19 7.43
CA GLY A 394 -24.33 29.13 6.75
C GLY A 394 -23.71 29.86 5.54
N GLU A 395 -22.42 30.16 5.60
CA GLU A 395 -21.69 30.77 4.47
C GLU A 395 -21.57 29.78 3.30
N GLY A 396 -21.11 28.56 3.59
CA GLY A 396 -21.01 27.46 2.64
C GLY A 396 -22.35 27.13 1.99
N ALA A 397 -23.43 27.06 2.75
CA ALA A 397 -24.77 26.83 2.23
C ALA A 397 -25.20 27.87 1.18
N THR A 398 -24.86 29.15 1.41
CA THR A 398 -25.19 30.24 0.49
C THR A 398 -24.38 30.17 -0.80
N GLN A 399 -23.07 29.92 -0.68
CA GLN A 399 -22.19 29.75 -1.84
C GLN A 399 -22.59 28.50 -2.64
N TRP A 400 -22.82 27.39 -1.95
CA TRP A 400 -23.25 26.12 -2.56
C TRP A 400 -24.58 26.25 -3.28
N ALA A 401 -25.54 27.00 -2.74
CA ALA A 401 -26.80 27.29 -3.40
C ALA A 401 -26.63 28.08 -4.72
N ARG A 402 -25.65 28.99 -4.78
CA ARG A 402 -25.30 29.72 -6.00
C ARG A 402 -24.65 28.79 -7.02
N ILE A 403 -23.66 28.01 -6.59
CA ILE A 403 -22.91 27.08 -7.46
C ILE A 403 -23.86 26.02 -8.03
N THR A 404 -24.61 25.32 -7.18
CA THR A 404 -25.55 24.26 -7.63
C THR A 404 -26.71 24.84 -8.45
N GLY A 405 -27.17 26.05 -8.13
CA GLY A 405 -28.25 26.69 -8.88
C GLY A 405 -27.86 27.12 -10.29
N ALA A 406 -26.59 27.47 -10.53
CA ALA A 406 -26.08 27.85 -11.85
C ALA A 406 -25.61 26.65 -12.69
N ASN A 407 -25.46 25.47 -12.07
CA ASN A 407 -24.82 24.30 -12.68
C ASN A 407 -25.68 23.04 -12.55
N VAL A 408 -27.01 23.18 -12.68
CA VAL A 408 -27.93 22.03 -12.75
C VAL A 408 -27.58 21.17 -13.97
N ASP A 409 -27.66 19.85 -13.80
CA ASP A 409 -27.26 18.81 -14.74
C ASP A 409 -25.75 18.77 -15.08
N LYS A 410 -24.93 19.57 -14.38
CA LYS A 410 -23.46 19.53 -14.49
C LYS A 410 -22.84 18.75 -13.35
N ARG A 411 -21.60 18.28 -13.54
CA ARG A 411 -20.84 17.52 -12.54
C ARG A 411 -19.92 18.41 -11.72
N ILE A 412 -19.88 18.17 -10.42
CA ILE A 412 -18.93 18.81 -9.50
C ILE A 412 -17.99 17.73 -8.96
N ALA A 413 -16.71 17.81 -9.30
CA ALA A 413 -15.68 16.95 -8.76
C ALA A 413 -15.32 17.32 -7.33
N ILE A 414 -15.26 16.32 -6.47
CA ILE A 414 -14.80 16.39 -5.09
C ILE A 414 -13.34 15.93 -5.09
N ILE A 415 -12.43 16.87 -4.85
CA ILE A 415 -10.98 16.69 -5.00
C ILE A 415 -10.30 16.86 -3.66
N LEU A 416 -9.41 15.93 -3.31
CA LEU A 416 -8.55 16.05 -2.13
C LEU A 416 -7.10 15.93 -2.58
N ASP A 417 -6.28 16.94 -2.28
CA ASP A 417 -4.86 16.99 -2.67
C ASP A 417 -4.63 16.69 -4.17
N GLY A 418 -5.50 17.20 -5.05
CA GLY A 418 -5.35 17.06 -6.51
C GLY A 418 -5.81 15.72 -7.11
N VAL A 419 -6.48 14.84 -6.35
CA VAL A 419 -7.12 13.63 -6.90
C VAL A 419 -8.64 13.66 -6.72
N VAL A 420 -9.36 13.19 -7.73
CA VAL A 420 -10.83 13.20 -7.76
C VAL A 420 -11.38 11.96 -7.07
N PHE A 421 -12.11 12.13 -5.96
CA PHE A 421 -12.75 11.02 -5.25
C PHE A 421 -14.11 10.66 -5.83
N SER A 422 -14.88 11.67 -6.22
CA SER A 422 -16.22 11.50 -6.79
C SER A 422 -16.55 12.71 -7.65
N ALA A 423 -17.36 12.51 -8.69
CA ALA A 423 -17.83 13.58 -9.57
C ALA A 423 -19.35 13.48 -9.80
N PRO A 424 -20.17 13.68 -8.75
CA PRO A 424 -21.63 13.58 -8.85
C PRO A 424 -22.23 14.68 -9.74
N VAL A 425 -23.39 14.37 -10.33
CA VAL A 425 -24.21 15.33 -11.10
C VAL A 425 -25.12 16.12 -10.15
N VAL A 426 -25.19 17.43 -10.35
CA VAL A 426 -26.09 18.32 -9.63
C VAL A 426 -27.50 18.20 -10.21
N ARG A 427 -28.41 17.53 -9.50
CA ARG A 427 -29.79 17.35 -9.98
C ARG A 427 -30.70 18.56 -9.74
N ASN A 428 -30.49 19.27 -8.64
CA ASN A 428 -31.33 20.38 -8.20
C ASN A 428 -30.49 21.43 -7.47
N LYS A 429 -31.01 22.66 -7.39
CA LYS A 429 -30.42 23.73 -6.56
C LYS A 429 -30.54 23.37 -5.07
N ILE A 430 -29.42 23.38 -4.35
CA ILE A 430 -29.36 23.01 -2.93
C ILE A 430 -29.26 24.27 -2.07
N THR A 431 -30.36 24.65 -1.42
CA THR A 431 -30.42 25.89 -0.59
C THR A 431 -30.22 25.65 0.90
N GLY A 432 -30.40 24.41 1.38
CA GLY A 432 -30.42 24.09 2.81
C GLY A 432 -29.06 23.74 3.43
N GLY A 433 -27.95 23.86 2.68
CA GLY A 433 -26.61 23.48 3.18
C GLY A 433 -26.43 21.98 3.46
N ARG A 434 -27.38 21.14 3.02
CA ARG A 434 -27.35 19.69 3.14
C ARG A 434 -27.38 19.06 1.75
N SER A 435 -26.40 18.22 1.46
CA SER A 435 -26.27 17.54 0.17
C SER A 435 -26.17 16.03 0.39
N GLN A 436 -26.68 15.26 -0.56
CA GLN A 436 -26.53 13.81 -0.59
C GLN A 436 -25.71 13.44 -1.84
N ILE A 437 -24.66 12.64 -1.63
CA ILE A 437 -23.80 12.15 -2.69
C ILE A 437 -24.11 10.67 -2.90
N GLU A 438 -24.54 10.33 -4.12
CA GLU A 438 -24.96 9.00 -4.55
C GLU A 438 -23.89 8.36 -5.46
N GLY A 439 -24.11 7.10 -5.86
CA GLY A 439 -23.32 6.45 -6.92
C GLY A 439 -22.11 5.64 -6.44
N MET A 440 -22.05 5.30 -5.16
CA MET A 440 -20.96 4.51 -4.58
C MET A 440 -21.21 3.02 -4.75
N ALA A 441 -20.16 2.25 -5.01
CA ALA A 441 -20.22 0.80 -5.21
C ALA A 441 -20.51 0.02 -3.92
N GLY A 442 -20.27 0.61 -2.74
CA GLY A 442 -20.58 -0.03 -1.47
C GLY A 442 -20.16 0.75 -0.22
N ALA A 443 -20.30 0.09 0.94
CA ALA A 443 -20.05 0.68 2.26
C ALA A 443 -18.65 1.27 2.43
N SER A 444 -17.63 0.55 1.96
CA SER A 444 -16.23 0.95 2.10
C SER A 444 -15.90 2.22 1.31
N GLU A 445 -16.54 2.43 0.16
CA GLU A 445 -16.38 3.65 -0.63
C GLU A 445 -17.09 4.83 0.02
N ALA A 446 -18.30 4.60 0.53
CA ALA A 446 -19.04 5.62 1.28
C ALA A 446 -18.30 6.08 2.52
N LYS A 447 -17.73 5.13 3.28
CA LYS A 447 -16.94 5.47 4.46
C LYS A 447 -15.66 6.23 4.07
N LEU A 448 -15.03 5.90 2.94
CA LEU A 448 -13.87 6.64 2.47
C LEU A 448 -14.23 8.08 2.07
N LEU A 449 -15.32 8.28 1.32
CA LEU A 449 -15.76 9.61 0.95
C LEU A 449 -16.16 10.44 2.17
N GLU A 450 -16.79 9.82 3.17
CA GLU A 450 -17.05 10.45 4.47
C GLU A 450 -15.75 10.94 5.13
N ILE A 451 -14.71 10.10 5.18
CA ILE A 451 -13.38 10.43 5.71
C ILE A 451 -12.78 11.62 4.93
N VAL A 452 -12.87 11.62 3.60
CA VAL A 452 -12.34 12.68 2.72
C VAL A 452 -13.05 14.02 2.93
N LEU A 453 -14.37 14.01 2.99
CA LEU A 453 -15.15 15.23 3.23
C LEU A 453 -14.89 15.78 4.64
N LYS A 454 -14.80 14.90 5.65
CA LYS A 454 -14.41 15.28 7.01
C LYS A 454 -12.95 15.74 7.11
N ALA A 455 -12.06 15.29 6.23
CA ALA A 455 -10.65 15.70 6.20
C ALA A 455 -10.49 17.16 5.77
N GLY A 456 -11.33 17.63 4.83
CA GLY A 456 -11.31 19.02 4.36
C GLY A 456 -11.84 20.06 5.36
N ALA A 457 -12.72 19.64 6.28
CA ALA A 457 -13.32 20.52 7.27
C ALA A 457 -12.33 20.97 8.35
N LEU A 458 -11.49 20.04 8.84
CA LEU A 458 -10.52 20.29 9.91
C LEU A 458 -9.35 19.29 9.84
N PRO A 459 -8.23 19.59 9.15
CA PRO A 459 -7.04 18.78 9.26
C PRO A 459 -6.45 18.95 10.68
N ALA A 460 -6.37 17.87 11.45
CA ALA A 460 -5.48 17.84 12.60
C ALA A 460 -4.05 17.81 12.04
N PRO A 461 -3.20 18.81 12.36
CA PRO A 461 -1.82 18.79 11.89
C PRO A 461 -1.12 17.55 12.44
N VAL A 462 -0.20 17.03 11.64
CA VAL A 462 0.55 15.83 11.96
C VAL A 462 1.99 16.25 12.25
N ASP A 463 2.46 15.93 13.46
CA ASP A 463 3.80 16.27 13.91
C ASP A 463 4.72 15.05 13.73
N ILE A 464 5.98 15.26 13.32
CA ILE A 464 6.97 14.17 13.24
C ILE A 464 7.57 13.97 14.63
N ILE A 465 7.42 12.76 15.19
CA ILE A 465 7.96 12.39 16.50
C ILE A 465 9.30 11.66 16.38
N GLU A 466 9.43 10.80 15.38
CA GLU A 466 10.64 10.03 15.12
C GLU A 466 10.90 10.00 13.61
N GLU A 467 12.17 10.13 13.23
CA GLU A 467 12.62 9.97 11.85
C GLU A 467 13.87 9.08 11.83
N ARG A 468 13.91 8.14 10.89
CA ARG A 468 15.10 7.35 10.59
C ARG A 468 15.23 7.19 9.08
N THR A 469 16.38 7.56 8.54
CA THR A 469 16.70 7.33 7.13
C THR A 469 17.84 6.32 7.00
N VAL A 470 17.69 5.39 6.06
CA VAL A 470 18.71 4.40 5.71
C VAL A 470 19.06 4.59 4.23
N GLY A 471 20.35 4.78 3.94
CA GLY A 471 20.81 4.92 2.56
C GLY A 471 20.71 3.60 1.77
N PRO A 472 20.33 3.62 0.48
CA PRO A 472 20.23 2.40 -0.34
C PRO A 472 21.51 1.57 -0.43
N SER A 473 22.69 2.22 -0.36
CA SER A 473 23.99 1.52 -0.37
C SER A 473 24.20 0.67 0.90
N LEU A 474 23.83 1.20 2.07
CA LEU A 474 23.91 0.48 3.34
C LEU A 474 23.01 -0.75 3.35
N GLY A 475 21.83 -0.65 2.72
CA GLY A 475 20.91 -1.78 2.56
C GLY A 475 21.51 -2.89 1.71
N GLN A 476 22.06 -2.57 0.54
CA GLN A 476 22.65 -3.57 -0.36
C GLN A 476 23.86 -4.30 0.28
N ASP A 477 24.72 -3.56 0.99
CA ASP A 477 25.86 -4.15 1.69
C ASP A 477 25.42 -5.09 2.82
N SER A 478 24.35 -4.71 3.52
CA SER A 478 23.73 -5.51 4.59
C SER A 478 23.08 -6.78 4.04
N ILE A 479 22.39 -6.71 2.89
CA ILE A 479 21.85 -7.89 2.20
C ILE A 479 22.98 -8.85 1.84
N ASN A 480 24.04 -8.35 1.20
CA ASN A 480 25.16 -9.17 0.73
C ASN A 480 25.85 -9.87 1.89
N SER A 481 26.13 -9.13 2.97
CA SER A 481 26.77 -9.66 4.16
C SER A 481 25.85 -10.64 4.91
N GLY A 482 24.57 -10.31 5.08
CA GLY A 482 23.57 -11.20 5.70
C GLY A 482 23.40 -12.52 4.93
N PHE A 483 23.32 -12.46 3.61
CA PHE A 483 23.25 -13.65 2.76
C PHE A 483 24.52 -14.51 2.87
N MET A 484 25.70 -13.89 2.80
CA MET A 484 26.97 -14.62 2.93
C MET A 484 27.14 -15.25 4.32
N SER A 485 26.76 -14.56 5.40
CA SER A 485 26.76 -15.12 6.75
C SER A 485 25.80 -16.29 6.90
N ALA A 486 24.58 -16.18 6.36
CA ALA A 486 23.61 -17.27 6.37
C ALA A 486 24.09 -18.49 5.57
N LEU A 487 24.68 -18.27 4.39
CA LEU A 487 25.22 -19.33 3.54
C LEU A 487 26.40 -20.05 4.20
N LEU A 488 27.37 -19.30 4.73
CA LEU A 488 28.52 -19.88 5.45
C LEU A 488 28.06 -20.63 6.71
N GLY A 489 27.13 -20.06 7.47
CA GLY A 489 26.52 -20.72 8.63
C GLY A 489 25.85 -22.05 8.25
N TYR A 490 25.03 -22.05 7.20
CA TYR A 490 24.40 -23.25 6.65
C TYR A 490 25.43 -24.31 6.24
N ILE A 491 26.49 -23.92 5.53
CA ILE A 491 27.55 -24.84 5.08
C ILE A 491 28.30 -25.43 6.29
N PHE A 492 28.73 -24.62 7.24
CA PHE A 492 29.49 -25.11 8.40
C PHE A 492 28.65 -26.02 9.30
N VAL A 493 27.40 -25.64 9.57
CA VAL A 493 26.48 -26.46 10.37
C VAL A 493 26.17 -27.77 9.66
N GLY A 494 25.89 -27.73 8.35
CA GLY A 494 25.67 -28.94 7.54
C GLY A 494 26.90 -29.84 7.49
N ALA A 495 28.09 -29.28 7.28
CA ALA A 495 29.35 -30.01 7.26
C ALA A 495 29.65 -30.67 8.62
N PHE A 496 29.45 -29.96 9.73
CA PHE A 496 29.58 -30.50 11.07
C PHE A 496 28.64 -31.69 11.30
N MET A 497 27.37 -31.56 10.91
CA MET A 497 26.40 -32.64 11.06
C MET A 497 26.78 -33.88 10.24
N ILE A 498 27.21 -33.69 8.99
CA ILE A 498 27.67 -34.78 8.13
C ILE A 498 28.93 -35.44 8.71
N PHE A 499 29.87 -34.65 9.21
CA PHE A 499 31.11 -35.16 9.80
C PHE A 499 30.84 -36.00 11.05
N TRP A 500 30.06 -35.49 12.01
CA TRP A 500 29.82 -36.16 13.30
C TRP A 500 28.82 -37.32 13.22
N TYR A 501 27.72 -37.13 12.49
CA TYR A 501 26.61 -38.11 12.43
C TYR A 501 26.54 -38.89 11.10
N ARG A 502 27.53 -38.73 10.22
CA ARG A 502 27.66 -39.49 8.96
C ARG A 502 26.38 -39.46 8.12
N LYS A 503 25.77 -40.63 7.86
CA LYS A 503 24.54 -40.75 7.06
C LYS A 503 23.34 -40.07 7.72
N SER A 504 23.24 -40.11 9.04
CA SER A 504 22.17 -39.43 9.78
C SER A 504 22.37 -37.91 9.73
N GLY A 505 23.64 -37.48 9.73
CA GLY A 505 24.04 -36.09 9.48
C GLY A 505 23.56 -35.56 8.14
N SER A 506 23.64 -36.36 7.07
CA SER A 506 23.12 -35.95 5.74
C SER A 506 21.60 -35.77 5.72
N ILE A 507 20.85 -36.52 6.54
CA ILE A 507 19.40 -36.34 6.69
C ILE A 507 19.11 -35.01 7.39
N ALA A 508 19.84 -34.71 8.47
CA ALA A 508 19.71 -33.44 9.19
C ALA A 508 20.07 -32.23 8.30
N ALA A 509 21.14 -32.34 7.50
CA ALA A 509 21.52 -31.29 6.55
C ALA A 509 20.43 -31.04 5.48
N LEU A 510 19.79 -32.10 4.95
CA LEU A 510 18.68 -31.93 4.01
C LEU A 510 17.43 -31.35 4.68
N SER A 511 17.13 -31.78 5.90
CA SER A 511 16.04 -31.24 6.73
C SER A 511 16.23 -29.73 6.97
N LEU A 512 17.46 -29.28 7.20
CA LEU A 512 17.79 -27.86 7.33
C LEU A 512 17.45 -27.07 6.06
N THR A 513 17.73 -27.62 4.87
CA THR A 513 17.32 -27.00 3.59
C THR A 513 15.81 -26.79 3.52
N PHE A 514 15.03 -27.81 3.92
CA PHE A 514 13.57 -27.69 3.95
C PHE A 514 13.09 -26.68 4.99
N SER A 515 13.73 -26.59 6.16
CA SER A 515 13.40 -25.57 7.16
C SER A 515 13.57 -24.15 6.59
N VAL A 516 14.68 -23.87 5.92
CA VAL A 516 14.91 -22.57 5.27
C VAL A 516 13.87 -22.30 4.18
N LEU A 517 13.55 -23.31 3.35
CA LEU A 517 12.51 -23.21 2.32
C LEU A 517 11.14 -22.86 2.94
N PHE A 518 10.76 -23.50 4.04
CA PHE A 518 9.49 -23.24 4.72
C PHE A 518 9.45 -21.87 5.36
N ILE A 519 10.56 -21.40 5.96
CA ILE A 519 10.64 -20.04 6.50
C ILE A 519 10.36 -19.01 5.40
N LEU A 520 11.05 -19.14 4.26
CA LEU A 520 10.86 -18.23 3.13
C LEU A 520 9.44 -18.35 2.54
N GLY A 521 8.90 -19.56 2.40
CA GLY A 521 7.55 -19.78 1.88
C GLY A 521 6.46 -19.22 2.78
N ILE A 522 6.60 -19.35 4.10
CA ILE A 522 5.65 -18.80 5.07
C ILE A 522 5.71 -17.27 5.07
N LEU A 523 6.91 -16.67 5.03
CA LEU A 523 7.07 -15.22 4.91
C LEU A 523 6.39 -14.67 3.65
N ALA A 524 6.58 -15.34 2.51
CA ALA A 524 5.92 -14.98 1.26
C ALA A 524 4.39 -15.07 1.37
N GLY A 525 3.86 -16.15 1.95
CA GLY A 525 2.42 -16.37 2.10
C GLY A 525 1.72 -15.33 2.98
N PHE A 526 2.37 -14.88 4.05
CA PHE A 526 1.84 -13.83 4.93
C PHE A 526 2.14 -12.40 4.44
N LYS A 527 2.80 -12.24 3.29
CA LYS A 527 3.32 -10.95 2.79
C LYS A 527 4.13 -10.20 3.85
N ALA A 528 4.87 -10.96 4.66
CA ALA A 528 5.68 -10.43 5.74
C ALA A 528 6.94 -9.76 5.20
N THR A 529 7.33 -8.66 5.84
CA THR A 529 8.52 -7.90 5.46
C THR A 529 9.78 -8.52 6.04
N LEU A 530 10.76 -8.84 5.19
CA LEU A 530 12.07 -9.34 5.59
C LEU A 530 13.00 -8.16 5.91
N THR A 531 13.37 -8.00 7.19
CA THR A 531 14.30 -6.95 7.66
C THR A 531 15.70 -7.50 7.91
N LEU A 532 16.68 -6.63 8.16
CA LEU A 532 18.04 -7.06 8.52
C LEU A 532 18.05 -7.89 9.83
N PRO A 533 17.39 -7.48 10.92
CA PRO A 533 17.20 -8.37 12.07
C PRO A 533 16.40 -9.63 11.72
N GLY A 534 15.44 -9.55 10.80
CA GLY A 534 14.76 -10.72 10.25
C GLY A 534 15.72 -11.78 9.73
N ILE A 535 16.73 -11.38 8.94
CA ILE A 535 17.82 -12.25 8.46
C ILE A 535 18.61 -12.85 9.63
N ALA A 536 18.93 -12.05 10.65
CA ALA A 536 19.60 -12.57 11.86
C ALA A 536 18.75 -13.64 12.57
N GLY A 537 17.42 -13.48 12.60
CA GLY A 537 16.49 -14.51 13.10
C GLY A 537 16.53 -15.81 12.28
N ILE A 538 16.69 -15.72 10.96
CA ILE A 538 16.90 -16.89 10.10
C ILE A 538 18.23 -17.58 10.43
N ILE A 539 19.32 -16.81 10.59
CA ILE A 539 20.64 -17.34 10.97
C ILE A 539 20.58 -18.04 12.33
N LEU A 540 19.93 -17.43 13.33
CA LEU A 540 19.73 -18.03 14.64
C LEU A 540 18.93 -19.33 14.54
N THR A 541 17.86 -19.33 13.74
CA THR A 541 17.04 -20.51 13.49
C THR A 541 17.83 -21.63 12.83
N ILE A 542 18.75 -21.33 11.91
CA ILE A 542 19.61 -22.34 11.28
C ILE A 542 20.43 -23.10 12.34
N GLY A 543 20.95 -22.39 13.35
CA GLY A 543 21.65 -23.02 14.48
C GLY A 543 20.72 -23.87 15.34
N MET A 544 19.58 -23.31 15.76
CA MET A 544 18.60 -24.00 16.61
C MET A 544 17.95 -25.21 15.93
N ALA A 545 17.72 -25.16 14.61
CA ALA A 545 17.11 -26.25 13.86
C ALA A 545 17.94 -27.53 13.89
N VAL A 546 19.25 -27.41 14.11
CA VAL A 546 20.14 -28.55 14.26
C VAL A 546 20.18 -29.11 15.68
N ASP A 547 19.92 -28.30 16.70
CA ASP A 547 19.87 -28.74 18.10
C ASP A 547 18.84 -29.84 18.33
N ALA A 548 17.62 -29.67 17.78
CA ALA A 548 16.59 -30.71 17.82
C ALA A 548 17.04 -32.02 17.17
N ASN A 549 17.77 -31.94 16.05
CA ASN A 549 18.31 -33.11 15.35
C ASN A 549 19.40 -33.81 16.17
N VAL A 550 20.27 -33.05 16.84
CA VAL A 550 21.31 -33.56 17.74
C VAL A 550 20.67 -34.32 18.92
N LEU A 551 19.68 -33.73 19.60
CA LEU A 551 18.94 -34.37 20.69
C LEU A 551 18.31 -35.70 20.26
N ILE A 552 17.67 -35.72 19.09
CA ILE A 552 17.08 -36.95 18.52
C ILE A 552 18.18 -38.00 18.28
N PHE A 553 19.28 -37.63 17.63
CA PHE A 553 20.33 -38.59 17.27
C PHE A 553 21.06 -39.15 18.48
N GLU A 554 21.39 -38.34 19.48
CA GLU A 554 21.99 -38.84 20.71
C GLU A 554 21.03 -39.76 21.46
N ARG A 555 19.73 -39.42 21.54
CA ARG A 555 18.75 -40.31 22.17
C ARG A 555 18.60 -41.63 21.42
N ILE A 556 18.67 -41.63 20.08
CA ILE A 556 18.68 -42.87 19.29
C ILE A 556 19.97 -43.67 19.55
N ARG A 557 21.12 -43.01 19.67
CA ARG A 557 22.40 -43.67 19.98
C ARG A 557 22.38 -44.34 21.34
N GLU A 558 21.83 -43.68 22.36
CA GLU A 558 21.62 -44.28 23.69
C GLU A 558 20.73 -45.52 23.63
N GLU A 559 19.63 -45.46 22.88
CA GLU A 559 18.72 -46.61 22.71
C GLU A 559 19.36 -47.76 21.94
N LEU A 560 20.20 -47.48 20.94
CA LEU A 560 21.01 -48.49 20.25
C LEU A 560 22.01 -49.16 21.19
N ALA A 561 22.63 -48.40 22.09
CA ALA A 561 23.57 -48.93 23.08
C ALA A 561 22.91 -49.93 24.06
N THR A 562 21.60 -49.81 24.30
CA THR A 562 20.83 -50.79 25.07
C THR A 562 20.53 -52.11 24.33
N GLY A 563 20.97 -52.24 23.06
CA GLY A 563 20.79 -53.44 22.25
C GLY A 563 19.51 -53.47 21.41
N LYS A 564 18.75 -52.37 21.33
CA LYS A 564 17.56 -52.28 20.48
C LYS A 564 17.90 -52.33 19.00
N THR A 565 16.99 -52.86 18.19
CA THR A 565 17.11 -52.78 16.72
C THR A 565 17.02 -51.33 16.26
N MET A 566 17.64 -50.98 15.11
CA MET A 566 17.63 -49.61 14.58
C MET A 566 16.23 -49.00 14.48
N LYS A 567 15.23 -49.77 14.02
CA LYS A 567 13.85 -49.30 13.94
C LYS A 567 13.26 -48.98 15.32
N ALA A 568 13.43 -49.89 16.28
CA ALA A 568 12.94 -49.69 17.65
C ALA A 568 13.67 -48.55 18.38
N ALA A 569 14.97 -48.37 18.11
CA ALA A 569 15.78 -47.29 18.65
C ALA A 569 15.35 -45.93 18.09
N ILE A 570 15.03 -45.84 16.79
CA ILE A 570 14.44 -44.64 16.18
C ILE A 570 13.12 -44.28 16.86
N ASP A 571 12.18 -45.22 16.95
CA ASP A 571 10.86 -44.92 17.54
C ASP A 571 10.95 -44.54 19.02
N SER A 572 11.78 -45.22 19.81
CA SER A 572 12.03 -44.89 21.21
C SER A 572 12.75 -43.54 21.36
N GLY A 573 13.74 -43.28 20.50
CA GLY A 573 14.52 -42.04 20.51
C GLY A 573 13.66 -40.82 20.24
N PHE A 574 12.82 -40.87 19.19
CA PHE A 574 11.86 -39.81 18.89
C PHE A 574 10.83 -39.62 20.00
N ALA A 575 10.28 -40.71 20.57
CA ALA A 575 9.28 -40.61 21.63
C ALA A 575 9.83 -39.94 22.89
N LYS A 576 11.08 -40.24 23.27
CA LYS A 576 11.72 -39.66 24.46
C LYS A 576 12.28 -38.26 24.23
N ALA A 577 12.76 -37.94 23.03
CA ALA A 577 13.26 -36.61 22.70
C ALA A 577 12.12 -35.59 22.47
N TYR A 578 10.92 -36.05 22.14
CA TYR A 578 9.78 -35.19 21.78
C TYR A 578 9.46 -34.13 22.85
N SER A 579 9.36 -34.52 24.12
CA SER A 579 9.02 -33.60 25.22
C SER A 579 10.07 -32.49 25.37
N ALA A 580 11.34 -32.85 25.48
CA ALA A 580 12.44 -31.90 25.61
C ALA A 580 12.52 -30.91 24.43
N ILE A 581 12.30 -31.39 23.20
CA ILE A 581 12.33 -30.54 22.00
C ILE A 581 11.16 -29.57 21.98
N ILE A 582 9.96 -30.04 22.31
CA ILE A 582 8.77 -29.20 22.36
C ILE A 582 8.90 -28.16 23.47
N ASP A 583 9.35 -28.53 24.67
CA ASP A 583 9.49 -27.62 25.81
C ASP A 583 10.47 -26.47 25.52
N SER A 584 11.64 -26.78 24.93
CA SER A 584 12.66 -25.78 24.55
C SER A 584 12.15 -24.81 23.47
N ASN A 585 11.48 -25.35 22.45
CA ASN A 585 10.94 -24.54 21.35
C ASN A 585 9.73 -23.70 21.75
N ILE A 586 8.82 -24.23 22.57
CA ILE A 586 7.67 -23.47 23.10
C ILE A 586 8.15 -22.29 23.94
N THR A 587 9.14 -22.51 24.81
CA THR A 587 9.72 -21.43 25.63
C THR A 587 10.28 -20.32 24.74
N THR A 588 11.04 -20.67 23.70
CA THR A 588 11.59 -19.67 22.78
C THR A 588 10.51 -19.01 21.92
N PHE A 589 9.47 -19.76 21.53
CA PHE A 589 8.34 -19.23 20.78
C PHE A 589 7.58 -18.17 21.58
N PHE A 590 7.36 -18.38 22.88
CA PHE A 590 6.74 -17.38 23.75
C PHE A 590 7.61 -16.14 23.93
N THR A 591 8.93 -16.29 24.03
CA THR A 591 9.85 -15.14 23.99
C THR A 591 9.69 -14.36 22.68
N GLY A 592 9.63 -15.06 21.54
CA GLY A 592 9.34 -14.47 20.24
C GLY A 592 7.99 -13.74 20.22
N LEU A 593 6.94 -14.33 20.78
CA LEU A 593 5.60 -13.73 20.84
C LEU A 593 5.60 -12.42 21.66
N ILE A 594 6.29 -12.40 22.79
CA ILE A 594 6.46 -11.19 23.61
C ILE A 594 7.22 -10.12 22.81
N LEU A 595 8.32 -10.49 22.15
CA LEU A 595 9.08 -9.56 21.29
C LEU A 595 8.27 -9.05 20.10
N TYR A 596 7.36 -9.86 19.55
CA TYR A 596 6.49 -9.45 18.45
C TYR A 596 5.42 -8.45 18.92
N GLN A 597 4.81 -8.72 20.08
CA GLN A 597 3.74 -7.89 20.64
C GLN A 597 4.24 -6.53 21.15
N PHE A 598 5.40 -6.51 21.82
CA PHE A 598 5.94 -5.31 22.48
C PHE A 598 7.11 -4.68 21.74
N GLY A 599 7.77 -5.41 20.84
CA GLY A 599 8.82 -4.86 19.99
C GLY A 599 8.24 -3.93 18.92
N THR A 600 9.07 -3.06 18.38
CA THR A 600 8.68 -2.16 17.29
C THR A 600 9.59 -2.35 16.08
N GLY A 601 9.00 -2.34 14.88
CA GLY A 601 9.74 -2.30 13.61
C GLY A 601 10.73 -3.46 13.45
N PRO A 602 12.07 -3.22 13.49
CA PRO A 602 13.04 -4.29 13.24
C PRO A 602 12.97 -5.46 14.24
N ILE A 603 12.61 -5.21 15.50
CA ILE A 603 12.46 -6.26 16.52
C ILE A 603 11.28 -7.18 16.19
N GLN A 604 10.17 -6.63 15.68
CA GLN A 604 9.01 -7.42 15.24
C GLN A 604 9.37 -8.32 14.06
N GLY A 605 10.18 -7.80 13.11
CA GLY A 605 10.70 -8.60 12.00
C GLY A 605 11.56 -9.77 12.47
N PHE A 606 12.48 -9.54 13.41
CA PHE A 606 13.27 -10.61 14.05
C PHE A 606 12.40 -11.64 14.78
N ALA A 607 11.44 -11.16 15.57
CA ALA A 607 10.54 -12.02 16.35
C ALA A 607 9.70 -12.91 15.43
N LEU A 608 9.17 -12.35 14.34
CA LEU A 608 8.38 -13.07 13.36
C LEU A 608 9.20 -14.16 12.66
N THR A 609 10.42 -13.85 12.20
CA THR A 609 11.26 -14.85 11.54
C THR A 609 11.71 -15.94 12.51
N LEU A 610 11.96 -15.61 13.78
CA LEU A 610 12.24 -16.57 14.84
C LEU A 610 11.06 -17.51 15.11
N MET A 611 9.84 -16.97 15.26
CA MET A 611 8.63 -17.77 15.50
C MET A 611 8.33 -18.72 14.35
N ILE A 612 8.37 -18.22 13.10
CA ILE A 612 8.21 -19.03 11.89
C ILE A 612 9.32 -20.09 11.83
N GLY A 613 10.54 -19.69 12.14
CA GLY A 613 11.71 -20.55 12.19
C GLY A 613 11.58 -21.73 13.14
N ILE A 614 11.06 -21.48 14.34
CA ILE A 614 10.80 -22.52 15.35
C ILE A 614 9.73 -23.50 14.86
N VAL A 615 8.64 -23.02 14.28
CA VAL A 615 7.58 -23.90 13.75
C VAL A 615 8.09 -24.74 12.58
N ALA A 616 8.83 -24.13 11.66
CA ALA A 616 9.44 -24.81 10.52
C ALA A 616 10.48 -25.85 10.95
N SER A 617 11.32 -25.52 11.93
CA SER A 617 12.36 -26.41 12.44
C SER A 617 11.77 -27.61 13.19
N LEU A 618 10.74 -27.39 14.01
CA LEU A 618 9.99 -28.45 14.69
C LEU A 618 9.37 -29.42 13.69
N PHE A 619 8.72 -28.90 12.65
CA PHE A 619 8.13 -29.72 11.60
C PHE A 619 9.20 -30.54 10.88
N SER A 620 10.33 -29.91 10.54
CA SER A 620 11.44 -30.57 9.84
C SER A 620 12.08 -31.67 10.70
N ALA A 621 12.38 -31.41 11.97
CA ALA A 621 12.98 -32.37 12.88
C ALA A 621 12.03 -33.53 13.24
N LEU A 622 10.78 -33.24 13.59
CA LEU A 622 9.86 -34.27 14.11
C LEU A 622 9.16 -35.07 13.01
N VAL A 623 8.94 -34.49 11.83
CA VAL A 623 8.24 -35.12 10.72
C VAL A 623 9.20 -35.56 9.62
N ILE A 624 9.99 -34.64 9.06
CA ILE A 624 10.85 -34.93 7.90
C ILE A 624 11.97 -35.91 8.28
N VAL A 625 12.76 -35.59 9.30
CA VAL A 625 13.86 -36.47 9.73
C VAL A 625 13.34 -37.84 10.14
N ARG A 626 12.22 -37.91 10.85
CA ARG A 626 11.60 -39.19 11.25
C ARG A 626 11.18 -40.03 10.05
N VAL A 627 10.56 -39.44 9.04
CA VAL A 627 10.13 -40.15 7.82
C VAL A 627 11.35 -40.61 7.02
N MET A 628 12.33 -39.73 6.83
CA MET A 628 13.55 -40.05 6.09
C MET A 628 14.38 -41.15 6.76
N ALA A 629 14.57 -41.07 8.07
CA ALA A 629 15.30 -42.09 8.84
C ALA A 629 14.62 -43.45 8.71
N ASN A 630 13.30 -43.51 8.93
CA ASN A 630 12.54 -44.76 8.78
C ASN A 630 12.56 -45.31 7.36
N MET A 631 12.51 -44.45 6.34
CA MET A 631 12.55 -44.89 4.94
C MET A 631 13.91 -45.48 4.56
N LEU A 632 15.01 -44.91 5.07
CA LEU A 632 16.36 -45.43 4.83
C LEU A 632 16.58 -46.78 5.51
N VAL A 633 16.12 -46.94 6.76
CA VAL A 633 16.16 -48.24 7.46
C VAL A 633 15.31 -49.27 6.72
N ALA A 634 14.13 -48.90 6.24
CA ALA A 634 13.25 -49.78 5.47
C ALA A 634 13.85 -50.21 4.12
N LYS A 635 14.72 -49.39 3.52
CA LYS A 635 15.48 -49.71 2.30
C LYS A 635 16.76 -50.53 2.57
N GLY A 636 17.00 -50.94 3.82
CA GLY A 636 18.18 -51.72 4.21
C GLY A 636 19.48 -50.90 4.31
N VAL A 637 19.40 -49.57 4.28
CA VAL A 637 20.57 -48.71 4.48
C VAL A 637 20.91 -48.73 5.96
N LYS A 638 22.14 -49.16 6.31
CA LYS A 638 22.66 -49.05 7.68
C LYS A 638 22.82 -47.57 8.03
N LEU A 639 21.87 -47.01 8.78
CA LEU A 639 22.07 -45.71 9.42
C LEU A 639 23.24 -45.83 10.39
N THR A 640 24.29 -45.04 10.19
CA THR A 640 25.34 -44.88 11.18
C THR A 640 25.02 -43.59 11.95
N ILE A 641 24.97 -43.67 13.27
CA ILE A 641 24.72 -42.55 14.17
C ILE A 641 25.92 -42.49 15.11
N GLY A 642 27.01 -41.87 14.63
CA GLY A 642 28.37 -42.03 15.18
C GLY A 642 28.99 -43.33 14.74
#